data_AF-A0A1T5DIR2-F1
#
_entry.id   AF-A0A1T5DIR2-F1
#
_cell.length_a   1.000
_cell.length_b   1.000
_cell.length_c   1.000
_cell.angle_alpha   90.00
_cell.angle_beta   90.00
_cell.angle_gamma   90.00
#
_symmetry.space_group_name_H-M   'P 1'
#
loop_
_entity.id
_entity.type
_entity.pdbx_description
1 polymer ?
#
loop_
_entity_poly.entity_id
_entity_poly.type
_entity_poly.pdbx_seq_one_letter_code
_entity_poly.pdbx_strand_id
1 'polypeptide(L)'
;MKNLFHQTKQAFYFSLAFYLLTIAMMVLKVPFSLVLFSVSLLISMIWVMLVLREVMLSTRVNNVERVVLILFVILTNILGGIVYFVFVRERVIGKENIKK
;
A
#
# COMPACT_ATOMS: atom_id res chain seq x y z
N MET A 1 -11.54 -18.87 -7.49
CA MET A 1 -11.50 -18.64 -6.03
C MET A 1 -10.23 -19.17 -5.38
N LYS A 2 -9.90 -20.48 -5.42
CA LYS A 2 -8.68 -21.03 -4.78
C LYS A 2 -7.37 -20.32 -5.19
N ASN A 3 -7.18 -20.05 -6.49
CA ASN A 3 -5.98 -19.34 -6.96
C ASN A 3 -5.95 -17.86 -6.55
N LEU A 4 -7.10 -17.17 -6.50
CA LEU A 4 -7.16 -15.78 -6.02
C LEU A 4 -6.79 -15.71 -4.54
N PHE A 5 -7.36 -16.59 -3.71
CA PHE A 5 -7.05 -16.64 -2.28
C PHE A 5 -5.54 -16.80 -2.03
N HIS A 6 -4.88 -17.69 -2.77
CA HIS A 6 -3.44 -17.88 -2.65
C HIS A 6 -2.65 -16.64 -3.09
N GLN A 7 -3.02 -16.04 -4.23
CA GLN A 7 -2.38 -14.83 -4.75
C GLN A 7 -2.51 -13.64 -3.81
N THR A 8 -3.71 -13.36 -3.30
CA THR A 8 -3.94 -12.24 -2.38
C THR A 8 -3.17 -12.45 -1.07
N LYS A 9 -3.18 -13.67 -0.52
CA LYS A 9 -2.46 -13.99 0.72
C LYS A 9 -0.93 -13.91 0.55
N GLN A 10 -0.41 -14.39 -0.58
CA GLN A 10 1.01 -14.26 -0.89
C GLN A 10 1.41 -12.79 -1.08
N ALA A 11 0.65 -12.03 -1.86
CA ALA A 11 0.91 -10.61 -2.06
C ALA A 11 0.90 -9.84 -0.72
N PHE A 12 -0.04 -10.19 0.18
CA PHE A 12 -0.07 -9.63 1.53
C PHE A 12 1.22 -9.93 2.30
N TYR A 13 1.59 -11.21 2.44
CA TYR A 13 2.78 -11.58 3.21
C TYR A 13 4.06 -11.04 2.61
N PHE A 14 4.14 -10.98 1.28
CA PHE A 14 5.29 -10.40 0.60
C PHE A 14 5.39 -8.91 0.92
N SER A 15 4.28 -8.15 0.81
CA SER A 15 4.27 -6.73 1.20
C SER A 15 4.63 -6.52 2.67
N LEU A 16 4.10 -7.37 3.57
CA LEU A 16 4.35 -7.30 5.01
C LEU A 16 5.83 -7.58 5.34
N ALA A 17 6.44 -8.59 4.71
CA ALA A 17 7.85 -8.90 4.90
C ALA A 17 8.74 -7.72 4.48
N PHE A 18 8.44 -7.08 3.35
CA PHE A 18 9.17 -5.90 2.88
C PHE A 18 8.97 -4.70 3.82
N TYR A 19 7.78 -4.49 4.38
CA TYR A 19 7.57 -3.45 5.38
C TYR A 19 8.39 -3.69 6.65
N LEU A 20 8.34 -4.91 7.20
CA LEU A 20 9.11 -5.27 8.39
C LEU A 20 10.62 -5.12 8.16
N LEU A 21 11.11 -5.60 7.01
CA LEU A 21 12.52 -5.46 6.64
C LEU A 21 12.91 -3.98 6.50
N THR A 22 12.07 -3.18 5.86
CA THR A 22 12.30 -1.73 5.72
C THR A 22 12.39 -1.05 7.08
N ILE A 23 11.46 -1.33 7.99
CA ILE A 23 11.46 -0.78 9.35
C ILE A 23 12.74 -1.17 10.08
N ALA A 24 13.14 -2.44 10.01
CA ALA A 24 14.39 -2.90 10.60
C ALA A 24 15.61 -2.15 10.03
N MET A 25 15.66 -1.97 8.71
CA MET A 25 16.75 -1.22 8.06
C MET A 25 16.75 0.27 8.41
N MET A 26 15.57 0.89 8.58
CA MET A 26 15.46 2.29 9.04
C MET A 26 15.99 2.43 10.48
N VAL A 27 15.66 1.49 11.37
CA VAL A 27 16.18 1.46 12.76
C VAL A 27 17.70 1.31 12.78
N LEU A 28 18.24 0.46 11.90
CA LEU A 28 19.67 0.28 11.71
C LEU A 28 20.35 1.40 10.89
N LYS A 29 19.59 2.44 10.50
CA LYS A 29 20.06 3.60 9.71
C LYS A 29 20.74 3.22 8.39
N VAL A 30 20.32 2.11 7.76
CA VAL A 30 20.88 1.69 6.48
C VAL A 30 20.37 2.65 5.38
N PRO A 31 21.26 3.27 4.56
CA PRO A 31 20.85 4.26 3.56
C PRO A 31 19.84 3.74 2.52
N PHE A 32 19.95 2.45 2.17
CA PHE A 32 19.06 1.79 1.21
C PHE A 32 17.61 1.62 1.71
N SER A 33 17.35 1.82 3.01
CA SER A 33 16.02 1.64 3.60
C SER A 33 14.92 2.47 2.93
N LEU A 34 15.22 3.69 2.47
CA LEU A 34 14.25 4.55 1.77
C LEU A 34 13.87 4.02 0.39
N VAL A 35 14.81 3.43 -0.34
CA VAL A 35 14.54 2.77 -1.62
C VAL A 35 13.69 1.54 -1.39
N LEU A 36 14.06 0.72 -0.41
CA LEU A 36 13.29 -0.47 -0.03
C LEU A 36 11.87 -0.11 0.43
N PHE A 37 11.71 0.98 1.17
CA PHE A 37 10.40 1.52 1.56
C PHE A 37 9.55 1.84 0.33
N SER A 38 10.12 2.54 -0.64
CA SER A 38 9.42 2.89 -1.87
C SER A 38 8.98 1.65 -2.65
N VAL A 39 9.84 0.63 -2.74
CA VAL A 39 9.50 -0.67 -3.36
C VAL A 39 8.39 -1.38 -2.58
N SER A 40 8.44 -1.37 -1.24
CA SER A 40 7.42 -2.01 -0.40
C SER A 40 6.03 -1.38 -0.61
N LEU A 41 5.97 -0.06 -0.76
CA LEU A 41 4.73 0.66 -1.07
C LEU A 41 4.18 0.26 -2.44
N LEU A 42 5.03 0.13 -3.46
CA LEU A 42 4.62 -0.30 -4.79
C LEU A 42 4.05 -1.72 -4.79
N ILE A 43 4.69 -2.65 -4.08
CA ILE A 43 4.18 -4.02 -3.91
C ILE A 43 2.82 -4.01 -3.19
N SER A 44 2.65 -3.15 -2.19
CA SER A 44 1.39 -3.01 -1.46
C SER A 44 0.23 -2.58 -2.37
N MET A 45 0.48 -1.77 -3.41
CA MET A 45 -0.54 -1.43 -4.41
C MET A 45 -1.03 -2.65 -5.20
N ILE A 46 -0.16 -3.61 -5.50
CA ILE A 46 -0.55 -4.86 -6.16
C ILE A 46 -1.51 -5.64 -5.26
N TRP A 47 -1.20 -5.71 -3.96
CA TRP A 47 -2.08 -6.37 -2.99
C TRP A 47 -3.47 -5.70 -2.92
N VAL A 48 -3.53 -4.37 -2.87
CA VAL A 48 -4.79 -3.61 -2.88
C VAL A 48 -5.65 -4.01 -4.09
N MET A 49 -5.06 -4.03 -5.29
CA MET A 49 -5.77 -4.42 -6.52
C MET A 49 -6.29 -5.87 -6.45
N LEU A 50 -5.49 -6.80 -5.93
CA LEU A 50 -5.88 -8.20 -5.78
C LEU A 50 -7.02 -8.40 -4.77
N VAL A 51 -6.98 -7.70 -3.64
CA VAL A 51 -8.05 -7.74 -2.62
C VAL A 51 -9.35 -7.20 -3.18
N LEU A 52 -9.32 -6.05 -3.87
CA LEU A 52 -10.53 -5.47 -4.47
C LEU A 52 -11.16 -6.46 -5.47
N ARG A 53 -10.33 -7.11 -6.30
CA ARG A 53 -10.78 -8.14 -7.24
C ARG A 53 -11.40 -9.34 -6.51
N GLU A 54 -10.77 -9.82 -5.44
CA GLU A 54 -11.28 -10.93 -4.64
C GLU A 54 -12.64 -10.60 -4.01
N VAL A 55 -12.79 -9.39 -3.45
CA VAL A 55 -14.03 -8.90 -2.84
C VAL A 55 -15.15 -8.75 -3.90
N MET A 56 -14.83 -8.22 -5.08
CA MET A 56 -15.79 -8.06 -6.18
C MET A 56 -16.30 -9.40 -6.72
N LEU A 57 -15.42 -10.41 -6.82
CA LEU A 57 -15.77 -11.73 -7.37
C LEU A 57 -16.38 -12.68 -6.33
N SER A 58 -16.40 -12.32 -5.05
CA SER A 58 -16.87 -13.21 -4.01
C SER A 58 -18.40 -13.34 -4.01
N THR A 59 -18.88 -14.58 -4.11
CA THR A 59 -20.32 -14.93 -4.00
C THR A 59 -20.79 -15.14 -2.57
N ARG A 60 -19.87 -15.07 -1.59
CA ARG A 60 -20.13 -15.36 -0.17
C ARG A 60 -20.43 -14.12 0.67
N VAL A 61 -20.24 -12.94 0.09
CA VAL A 61 -20.29 -11.65 0.77
C VAL A 61 -21.48 -10.90 0.21
N ASN A 62 -22.33 -10.35 1.07
CA ASN A 62 -23.50 -9.59 0.63
C ASN A 62 -23.08 -8.21 0.09
N ASN A 63 -24.00 -7.49 -0.55
CA ASN A 63 -23.70 -6.21 -1.19
C ASN A 63 -23.20 -5.15 -0.21
N VAL A 64 -23.74 -5.11 1.02
CA VAL A 64 -23.34 -4.14 2.05
C VAL A 64 -21.92 -4.42 2.53
N GLU A 65 -21.63 -5.67 2.90
CA GLU A 65 -20.29 -6.12 3.30
C GLU A 65 -19.25 -5.84 2.21
N ARG A 66 -19.61 -6.09 0.94
CA ARG A 66 -18.73 -5.82 -0.21
C ARG A 66 -18.38 -4.33 -0.30
N VAL A 67 -19.38 -3.45 -0.22
CA VAL A 67 -19.17 -1.99 -0.28
C VAL A 67 -18.33 -1.52 0.90
N VAL A 68 -18.62 -1.99 2.12
CA VAL A 68 -17.86 -1.62 3.32
C VAL A 68 -16.40 -2.04 3.20
N LEU A 69 -16.12 -3.27 2.73
CA LEU A 69 -14.75 -3.76 2.55
C LEU A 69 -13.98 -2.96 1.48
N ILE A 70 -14.62 -2.67 0.35
CA ILE A 70 -14.01 -1.86 -0.71
C ILE A 70 -13.69 -0.45 -0.20
N LEU A 71 -14.65 0.18 0.50
CA LEU A 71 -14.43 1.51 1.10
C LEU A 71 -13.30 1.48 2.11
N PHE A 72 -13.24 0.47 2.98
CA PHE A 72 -12.18 0.34 3.97
C PHE A 72 -10.78 0.27 3.32
N VAL A 73 -10.61 -0.58 2.31
CA VAL A 73 -9.34 -0.74 1.59
C VAL A 73 -8.95 0.54 0.83
N ILE A 74 -9.91 1.20 0.19
CA ILE A 74 -9.64 2.43 -0.58
C ILE A 74 -9.36 3.61 0.36
N LEU A 75 -10.14 3.81 1.42
CA LEU A 75 -9.95 4.93 2.34
C LEU A 75 -8.59 4.88 3.02
N THR A 76 -8.17 3.68 3.45
CA THR A 76 -6.83 3.49 4.03
C THR A 76 -5.71 3.77 3.02
N ASN A 77 -5.93 3.50 1.72
CA ASN A 77 -4.99 3.88 0.66
C ASN A 77 -4.97 5.41 0.40
N ILE A 78 -6.14 6.06 0.40
CA ILE A 78 -6.29 7.50 0.21
C ILE A 78 -5.53 8.28 1.29
N LEU A 79 -5.50 7.80 2.53
CA LEU A 79 -4.68 8.40 3.59
C LEU A 79 -3.20 8.50 3.18
N GLY A 80 -2.65 7.48 2.52
CA GLY A 80 -1.30 7.52 1.95
C GLY A 80 -1.14 8.59 0.87
N GLY A 81 -2.15 8.74 0.00
CA GLY A 81 -2.20 9.82 -0.99
C GLY A 81 -2.20 11.21 -0.35
N ILE A 82 -3.00 11.42 0.70
CA ILE A 82 -3.04 12.69 1.45
C ILE A 82 -1.67 13.00 2.04
N VAL A 83 -1.03 12.03 2.69
CA VAL A 83 0.33 12.21 3.25
C VAL A 83 1.32 12.62 2.17
N TYR A 84 1.27 11.97 1.01
CA TYR A 84 2.12 12.33 -0.13
C TYR A 84 1.86 13.76 -0.61
N PHE A 85 0.61 14.09 -0.96
CA PHE A 85 0.28 15.37 -1.59
C PHE A 85 0.48 16.57 -0.67
N VAL A 86 0.23 16.41 0.63
CA VAL A 86 0.29 17.51 1.61
C VAL A 86 1.70 17.70 2.18
N PHE A 87 2.44 16.62 2.49
CA PHE A 87 3.69 16.73 3.26
C PHE A 87 4.97 16.37 2.51
N VAL A 88 4.87 15.59 1.43
CA VAL A 88 6.04 14.99 0.77
C VAL A 88 6.24 15.52 -0.64
N ARG A 89 5.15 15.86 -1.34
CA ARG A 89 5.17 16.23 -2.75
C ARG A 89 6.13 17.37 -3.06
N GLU A 90 6.12 18.45 -2.31
CA GLU A 90 6.97 19.63 -2.56
C GLU A 90 8.47 19.30 -2.54
N ARG A 91 8.87 18.43 -1.61
CA ARG A 91 10.24 17.91 -1.50
C ARG A 91 10.61 17.02 -2.69
N VAL A 92 9.69 16.13 -3.08
CA VAL A 92 9.90 15.20 -4.20
C VAL A 92 10.01 15.92 -5.54
N ILE A 93 9.21 16.96 -5.77
CA ILE A 93 9.24 17.75 -7.03
C ILE A 93 10.29 18.87 -7.02
N GLY A 94 11.11 18.96 -5.95
CA GLY A 94 12.17 19.96 -5.84
C GLY A 94 11.70 21.42 -5.73
N LYS A 95 10.42 21.65 -5.38
CA LYS A 95 9.85 23.01 -5.26
C LYS A 95 10.19 23.71 -3.95
N GLU A 96 10.82 23.02 -3.01
CA GLU A 96 11.18 23.56 -1.69
C GLU A 96 12.12 24.79 -1.76
N ASN A 97 12.82 24.99 -2.90
CA ASN A 97 13.70 26.14 -3.14
C ASN A 97 13.05 27.32 -3.88
N ILE A 98 11.74 27.32 -4.13
CA ILE A 98 11.03 28.48 -4.70
C ILE A 98 10.26 29.20 -3.58
N LYS A 99 10.97 29.58 -2.52
CA LYS A 99 10.57 30.71 -1.68
C LYS A 99 11.63 31.77 -1.83
N LYS A 100 11.21 32.90 -2.41
CA LYS A 100 11.91 34.19 -2.38
C LYS A 100 12.26 34.58 -0.95
#